data_AF-A0A368TNR5-F1
#
_entry.id   AF-A0A368TNR5-F1
#
_cell.length_a   1.000
_cell.length_b   1.000
_cell.length_c   1.000
_cell.angle_alpha   90.00
_cell.angle_beta   90.00
_cell.angle_gamma   90.00
#
_symmetry.space_group_name_H-M   'P 1'
#
loop_
_entity.id
_entity.type
_entity.pdbx_description
1 polymer ?
#
loop_
_entity_poly.entity_id
_entity_poly.type
_entity_poly.pdbx_seq_one_letter_code
_entity_poly.pdbx_strand_id
1 'polypeptide(L)'
;MARKNTPKTPLLAVLRQLETDDKRDEFAGLAGTSRLYLYQLSICSRRSCRADLAKRIADASVVMHEKYGTQVLTLEVICSMCAECEVAP
;
A
#
# COMPACT_ATOMS: atom_id res chain seq x y z
N MET A 1 0.53 15.55 23.93
CA MET A 1 1.69 14.84 23.35
C MET A 1 1.29 14.26 22.01
N ALA A 2 1.68 14.90 20.90
CA ALA A 2 1.40 14.41 19.55
C ALA A 2 2.09 13.06 19.36
N ARG A 3 1.32 11.97 19.23
CA ARG A 3 1.88 10.66 18.87
C ARG A 3 2.56 10.84 17.51
N LYS A 4 3.89 10.68 17.47
CA LYS A 4 4.68 10.49 16.25
C LYS A 4 4.13 9.25 15.52
N ASN A 5 3.04 9.41 14.80
CA ASN A 5 2.35 8.34 14.09
C ASN A 5 2.80 8.37 12.63
N THR A 6 4.10 8.56 12.40
CA THR A 6 4.67 8.53 11.05
C THR A 6 4.35 7.16 10.47
N PRO A 7 3.65 7.08 9.33
CA PRO A 7 3.32 5.80 8.73
C PRO A 7 4.61 5.04 8.45
N LYS A 8 4.68 3.77 8.91
CA LYS A 8 5.88 2.93 8.77
C LYS A 8 6.22 2.62 7.31
N THR A 9 5.23 2.66 6.43
CA THR A 9 5.40 2.45 4.98
C THR A 9 4.58 3.49 4.21
N PRO A 10 4.98 3.80 2.96
CA PRO A 10 4.18 4.62 2.05
C PRO A 10 2.78 4.02 1.81
N LEU A 11 2.66 2.70 1.71
CA LEU A 11 1.35 2.05 1.56
C LEU A 11 0.43 2.31 2.77
N LEU A 12 0.98 2.30 3.98
CA LEU A 12 0.19 2.62 5.18
C LEU A 12 -0.24 4.10 5.20
N ALA A 13 0.59 4.99 4.65
CA ALA A 13 0.24 6.40 4.51
C ALA A 13 -0.98 6.57 3.60
N VAL A 14 -0.98 5.91 2.44
CA VAL A 14 -2.12 5.91 1.49
C VAL A 14 -3.38 5.36 2.14
N LEU A 15 -3.31 4.21 2.82
CA LEU A 15 -4.47 3.62 3.51
C LEU A 15 -5.05 4.53 4.60
N ARG A 16 -4.22 5.34 5.25
CA ARG A 16 -4.66 6.35 6.22
C ARG A 16 -5.31 7.55 5.55
N GLN A 17 -4.77 8.02 4.42
CA GLN A 17 -5.34 9.12 3.61
C GLN A 17 -6.71 8.78 3.02
N LEU A 18 -7.01 7.50 2.78
CA LEU A 18 -8.34 7.10 2.30
C LEU A 18 -9.44 7.28 3.34
N GLU A 19 -9.11 7.43 4.63
CA GLU A 19 -10.01 7.74 5.77
C GLU A 19 -11.15 6.74 6.06
N THR A 20 -11.94 6.35 5.06
CA THR A 20 -13.09 5.44 5.16
C THR A 20 -12.75 4.02 4.72
N ASP A 21 -13.54 3.06 5.22
CA ASP A 21 -13.40 1.66 4.84
C ASP A 21 -13.81 1.41 3.39
N ASP A 22 -14.86 2.07 2.90
CA ASP A 22 -15.32 1.94 1.50
C ASP A 22 -14.23 2.31 0.50
N LYS A 23 -13.50 3.41 0.74
CA LYS A 23 -12.39 3.83 -0.13
C LYS A 23 -11.23 2.84 -0.07
N ARG A 24 -10.97 2.23 1.09
CA ARG A 24 -9.92 1.21 1.23
C ARG A 24 -10.32 -0.09 0.54
N ASP A 25 -11.58 -0.46 0.61
CA ASP A 25 -12.14 -1.63 -0.09
C ASP A 25 -12.15 -1.40 -1.61
N GLU A 26 -12.43 -0.18 -2.08
CA GLU A 26 -12.27 0.21 -3.49
C GLU A 26 -10.82 0.06 -3.95
N PHE A 27 -9.86 0.57 -3.17
CA PHE A 27 -8.44 0.44 -3.51
C PHE A 27 -8.01 -1.04 -3.60
N ALA A 28 -8.49 -1.86 -2.67
CA ALA A 28 -8.25 -3.31 -2.70
C ALA A 28 -8.87 -3.98 -3.92
N GLY A 29 -10.11 -3.60 -4.26
CA GLY A 29 -10.81 -4.08 -5.45
C GLY A 29 -10.07 -3.76 -6.75
N LEU A 30 -9.60 -2.53 -6.91
CA LEU A 30 -8.80 -2.10 -8.07
C LEU A 30 -7.49 -2.88 -8.19
N ALA A 31 -6.82 -3.14 -7.07
CA ALA A 31 -5.60 -3.96 -7.04
C ALA A 31 -5.87 -5.48 -7.21
N GLY A 32 -7.13 -5.92 -7.16
CA GLY A 32 -7.53 -7.33 -7.22
C GLY A 32 -7.09 -8.11 -5.98
N THR A 33 -7.21 -7.52 -4.80
CA THR A 33 -6.87 -8.11 -3.50
C THR A 33 -7.89 -7.71 -2.42
N SER A 34 -7.60 -7.97 -1.14
CA SER A 34 -8.44 -7.57 -0.01
C SER A 34 -7.83 -6.43 0.80
N ARG A 35 -8.67 -5.64 1.46
CA ARG A 35 -8.23 -4.59 2.40
C ARG A 35 -7.32 -5.14 3.48
N LEU A 36 -7.63 -6.33 4.01
CA LEU A 36 -6.78 -7.01 4.98
C LEU A 36 -5.39 -7.29 4.40
N TYR A 37 -5.30 -7.74 3.15
CA TYR A 37 -4.01 -8.01 2.50
C TYR A 37 -3.18 -6.72 2.36
N LEU A 38 -3.81 -5.62 1.92
CA LEU A 38 -3.14 -4.31 1.84
C LEU A 38 -2.61 -3.88 3.21
N TYR A 39 -3.39 -4.06 4.28
CA TYR A 39 -2.92 -3.75 5.63
C TYR A 39 -1.74 -4.64 6.05
N GLN A 40 -1.83 -5.95 5.85
CA GLN A 40 -0.74 -6.89 6.14
C GLN A 40 0.56 -6.51 5.41
N LEU A 41 0.46 -6.11 4.16
CA LEU A 41 1.59 -5.64 3.36
C LEU A 41 2.10 -4.29 3.89
N SER A 42 1.21 -3.36 4.22
CA SER A 42 1.56 -2.01 4.69
C SER A 42 2.25 -1.99 6.06
N ILE A 43 2.04 -3.01 6.89
CA ILE A 43 2.73 -3.15 8.18
C ILE A 43 3.94 -4.09 8.08
N CYS A 44 4.31 -4.52 6.87
CA CYS A 44 5.36 -5.50 6.60
C CYS A 44 5.16 -6.85 7.32
N SER A 45 3.92 -7.19 7.68
CA SER A 45 3.56 -8.54 8.14
C SER A 45 3.70 -9.55 7.01
N ARG A 46 3.49 -9.11 5.76
CA ARG A 46 3.98 -9.77 4.56
C ARG A 46 5.14 -8.95 4.01
N ARG A 47 6.34 -9.55 3.97
CA ARG A 47 7.57 -8.88 3.53
C ARG A 47 7.67 -8.73 2.02
N SER A 48 7.03 -9.63 1.27
CA SER A 48 7.00 -9.60 -0.19
C SER A 48 5.58 -9.83 -0.71
N CYS A 49 5.30 -9.26 -1.87
CA CYS A 49 4.13 -9.59 -2.68
C CYS A 49 4.60 -9.98 -4.08
N ARG A 50 3.78 -10.75 -4.79
CA ARG A 50 4.11 -11.16 -6.17
C ARG A 50 4.24 -9.91 -7.05
N ALA A 51 5.17 -9.93 -8.01
CA ALA A 51 5.41 -8.79 -8.89
C ALA A 51 4.14 -8.31 -9.63
N ASP A 52 3.27 -9.25 -10.03
CA ASP A 52 1.99 -8.94 -10.68
C ASP A 52 1.00 -8.22 -9.75
N LEU A 53 1.05 -8.52 -8.44
CA LEU A 53 0.23 -7.84 -7.44
C LEU A 53 0.81 -6.46 -7.10
N ALA A 54 2.13 -6.36 -6.96
CA ALA A 54 2.82 -5.09 -6.73
C ALA A 54 2.50 -4.07 -7.84
N LYS A 55 2.52 -4.52 -9.11
CA LYS A 55 2.13 -3.70 -10.25
C LYS A 55 0.68 -3.24 -10.15
N ARG A 56 -0.26 -4.15 -9.87
CA ARG A 56 -1.68 -3.81 -9.72
C ARG A 56 -1.93 -2.82 -8.57
N ILE A 57 -1.18 -2.91 -7.47
CA ILE A 57 -1.26 -1.94 -6.38
C ILE A 57 -0.73 -0.57 -6.83
N ALA A 58 0.37 -0.53 -7.58
CA ALA A 58 0.90 0.72 -8.16
C ALA A 58 -0.12 1.36 -9.10
N ASP A 59 -0.66 0.60 -10.05
CA ASP A 59 -1.66 1.06 -11.01
C ASP A 59 -2.93 1.56 -10.29
N ALA A 60 -3.42 0.81 -9.29
CA ALA A 60 -4.56 1.22 -8.48
C ALA A 60 -4.28 2.51 -7.69
N SER A 61 -3.04 2.74 -7.23
CA SER A 61 -2.70 3.96 -6.50
C SER A 61 -2.78 5.20 -7.38
N VAL A 62 -2.54 5.08 -8.69
CA VAL A 62 -2.72 6.18 -9.66
C VAL A 62 -4.20 6.54 -9.74
N VAL A 63 -5.08 5.54 -9.88
CA VAL A 63 -6.54 5.76 -9.91
C VAL A 63 -7.03 6.41 -8.61
N MET A 64 -6.51 5.98 -7.45
CA MET A 64 -6.88 6.55 -6.17
C MET A 64 -6.34 7.96 -5.97
N HIS A 65 -5.16 8.28 -6.52
CA HIS A 65 -4.63 9.64 -6.55
C HIS A 65 -5.54 10.56 -7.37
N GLU A 66 -5.96 10.13 -8.56
CA GLU A 66 -6.85 10.91 -9.43
C GLU A 66 -8.22 11.18 -8.77
N LYS A 67 -8.76 10.19 -8.03
CA LYS A 67 -10.07 10.32 -7.38
C LYS A 67 -10.04 11.07 -6.05
N TYR A 68 -9.02 10.84 -5.23
CA TYR A 68 -9.02 11.23 -3.82
C TYR A 68 -7.78 12.03 -3.40
N GLY A 69 -6.83 12.27 -4.31
CA GLY A 69 -5.61 13.03 -4.02
C GLY A 69 -4.61 12.28 -3.15
N THR A 70 -4.70 10.95 -3.03
CA THR A 70 -3.74 10.15 -2.24
C THR A 70 -2.36 10.10 -2.88
N GLN A 71 -1.32 9.75 -2.12
CA GLN A 71 0.01 9.54 -2.70
C GLN A 71 0.02 8.40 -3.74
N VAL A 72 0.69 8.61 -4.88
CA VAL A 72 0.96 7.57 -5.87
C VAL A 72 2.11 6.68 -5.39
N LEU A 73 1.91 5.37 -5.47
CA LEU A 73 2.91 4.35 -5.15
C LEU A 73 3.49 3.79 -6.44
N THR A 74 4.80 3.83 -6.59
CA THR A 74 5.49 3.14 -7.69
C THR A 74 5.80 1.69 -7.30
N LEU A 75 6.06 0.86 -8.30
CA LEU A 75 6.50 -0.52 -8.09
C LEU A 75 7.74 -0.58 -7.19
N GLU A 76 8.73 0.27 -7.45
CA GLU A 76 9.97 0.36 -6.68
C GLU A 76 9.69 0.68 -5.21
N VAL A 77 8.78 1.63 -4.94
CA VAL A 77 8.37 1.99 -3.58
C VAL A 77 7.71 0.81 -2.88
N ILE A 78 6.80 0.10 -3.56
CA ILE A 78 6.12 -1.07 -2.98
C ILE A 78 7.11 -2.21 -2.70
N CYS A 79 8.09 -2.42 -3.58
CA CYS A 79 9.12 -3.45 -3.41
C CYS A 79 10.13 -3.13 -2.30
N SER A 80 10.44 -1.85 -2.09
CA SER A 80 11.49 -1.40 -1.14
C SER A 80 10.95 -0.93 0.21
N MET A 81 9.63 -0.72 0.37
CA MET A 81 9.06 -0.16 1.61
C MET A 81 9.25 -1.04 2.86
N CYS A 82 9.47 -2.33 2.68
CA CYS A 82 9.81 -3.24 3.77
C CYS A 82 11.32 -3.53 3.69
N ALA A 83 12.11 -2.77 4.44
CA ALA A 83 13.58 -2.82 4.44
C ALA A 83 14.20 -4.19 4.82
N GLU A 84 13.38 -5.21 5.08
CA GLU A 84 13.80 -6.61 5.31
C GLU A 84 13.38 -7.55 4.16
N CYS A 85 13.27 -7.04 2.92
CA CYS A 85 13.39 -7.87 1.72
C CYS A 85 14.82 -8.39 1.64
N GLU A 86 15.15 -9.36 2.50
CA GLU A 86 16.27 -10.26 2.27
C GLU A 86 16.02 -10.91 0.91
N VAL A 87 16.85 -10.54 -0.07
CA VAL A 87 16.87 -11.19 -1.38
C VAL A 87 17.22 -12.63 -1.09
N ALA A 88 16.20 -13.50 -1.08
CA ALA A 88 16.44 -14.93 -1.00
C ALA A 88 17.36 -15.30 -2.19
N PRO A 89 18.52 -15.95 -1.94
CA PRO A 89 19.50 -16.27 -2.96
C PRO A 89 18.95 -17.21 -4.05
#